data_AF-A0A2H0A3R0-F1
#
_entry.id   AF-A0A2H0A3R0-F1
#
_cell.length_a   1.000
_cell.length_b   1.000
_cell.length_c   1.000
_cell.angle_alpha   90.00
_cell.angle_beta   90.00
_cell.angle_gamma   90.00
#
_symmetry.space_group_name_H-M   'P 1'
#
loop_
_entity.id
_entity.type
_entity.pdbx_description
1 polymer ?
#
loop_
_entity_poly.entity_id
_entity_poly.type
_entity_poly.pdbx_seq_one_letter_code
_entity_poly.pdbx_strand_id
1 'polypeptide(L)'
;MVEEGIIENDATLDLLALTAVSHAKAGADMVAPSDMMDGRVGAIREALDESQLENTPIMSYAVKYCSAFYGPFREAAHSAPQFGDRRTYQMDPANWREAIREATMDIEEGADIIMVKPALPYLDIISRVRDEIDLPMAAYNVSGEYAMVKAAEKMGWIDGGKVMMETLTAIRRAGADIIMTYFALEAARILRKAQD
;
A
#
# COMPACT_ATOMS: atom_id res chain seq x y z
N MET A 1 -10.36 -10.99 -12.10
CA MET A 1 -10.85 -12.09 -12.95
C MET A 1 -9.86 -12.29 -14.08
N VAL A 2 -9.75 -13.50 -14.64
CA VAL A 2 -8.84 -13.76 -15.77
C VAL A 2 -9.61 -14.45 -16.87
N GLU A 3 -9.65 -13.82 -18.03
CA GLU A 3 -10.31 -14.33 -19.23
C GLU A 3 -9.28 -14.30 -20.37
N GLU A 4 -9.05 -15.45 -21.02
CA GLU A 4 -8.06 -15.61 -22.09
C GLU A 4 -6.64 -15.08 -21.79
N GLY A 5 -6.25 -15.04 -20.51
CA GLY A 5 -4.95 -14.53 -20.05
C GLY A 5 -4.90 -13.00 -19.83
N ILE A 6 -6.03 -12.32 -20.02
CA ILE A 6 -6.24 -10.90 -19.72
C ILE A 6 -6.87 -10.77 -18.35
N ILE A 7 -6.44 -9.77 -17.58
CA ILE A 7 -7.04 -9.44 -16.29
C ILE A 7 -8.20 -8.48 -16.56
N GLU A 8 -9.42 -8.96 -16.38
CA GLU A 8 -10.64 -8.19 -16.63
C GLU A 8 -10.90 -7.21 -15.49
N ASN A 9 -10.86 -5.91 -15.79
CA ASN A 9 -11.02 -4.84 -14.81
C ASN A 9 -12.42 -4.83 -14.19
N ASP A 10 -13.44 -4.57 -15.00
CA ASP A 10 -14.81 -4.30 -14.54
C ASP A 10 -15.42 -5.53 -13.85
N ALA A 11 -15.20 -6.71 -14.41
CA ALA A 11 -15.63 -7.98 -13.82
C ALA A 11 -14.96 -8.27 -12.45
N THR A 12 -13.86 -7.59 -12.13
CA THR A 12 -13.20 -7.70 -10.82
C THR A 12 -13.81 -6.75 -9.79
N LEU A 13 -14.36 -5.60 -10.20
CA LEU A 13 -14.87 -4.57 -9.29
C LEU A 13 -16.01 -5.10 -8.40
N ASP A 14 -16.98 -5.81 -8.97
CA ASP A 14 -18.09 -6.41 -8.22
C ASP A 14 -17.60 -7.31 -7.09
N LEU A 15 -16.59 -8.13 -7.37
CA LEU A 15 -16.02 -9.05 -6.37
C LEU A 15 -15.24 -8.30 -5.29
N LEU A 16 -14.53 -7.23 -5.64
CA LEU A 16 -13.83 -6.38 -4.67
C LEU A 16 -14.83 -5.68 -3.75
N ALA A 17 -15.90 -5.12 -4.31
CA ALA A 17 -16.97 -4.46 -3.57
C ALA A 17 -17.66 -5.43 -2.60
N LEU A 18 -18.05 -6.62 -3.07
CA LEU A 18 -18.61 -7.68 -2.21
C LEU A 18 -17.65 -8.09 -1.09
N THR A 19 -16.36 -8.18 -1.38
CA THR A 19 -15.32 -8.51 -0.39
C THR A 19 -15.20 -7.42 0.68
N ALA A 20 -15.19 -6.15 0.28
CA ALA A 20 -15.13 -5.02 1.20
C ALA A 20 -16.34 -5.00 2.14
N VAL A 21 -17.55 -5.15 1.60
CA VAL A 21 -18.79 -5.25 2.39
C VAL A 21 -18.74 -6.44 3.34
N SER A 22 -18.24 -7.59 2.89
CA SER A 22 -18.09 -8.78 3.75
C SER A 22 -17.17 -8.51 4.93
N HIS A 23 -16.02 -7.86 4.71
CA HIS A 23 -15.09 -7.50 5.80
C HIS A 23 -15.72 -6.51 6.77
N ALA A 24 -16.37 -5.46 6.25
CA ALA A 24 -17.02 -4.44 7.06
C ALA A 24 -18.17 -5.02 7.91
N LYS A 25 -19.02 -5.90 7.35
CA LYS A 25 -20.06 -6.63 8.10
C LYS A 25 -19.49 -7.55 9.17
N ALA A 26 -18.28 -8.05 8.98
CA ALA A 26 -17.57 -8.85 9.97
C ALA A 26 -16.91 -8.00 11.08
N GLY A 27 -16.97 -6.67 10.99
CA GLY A 27 -16.46 -5.73 11.99
C GLY A 27 -15.09 -5.14 11.67
N ALA A 28 -14.64 -5.17 10.41
CA ALA A 28 -13.44 -4.44 10.01
C ALA A 28 -13.67 -2.92 10.13
N ASP A 29 -12.75 -2.22 10.80
CA ASP A 29 -12.83 -0.76 10.99
C ASP A 29 -12.52 0.02 9.71
N MET A 30 -11.85 -0.60 8.73
CA MET A 30 -11.40 0.01 7.49
C MET A 30 -11.08 -1.07 6.45
N VAL A 31 -11.27 -0.76 5.17
CA VAL A 31 -10.87 -1.61 4.05
C VAL A 31 -9.73 -0.98 3.27
N ALA A 32 -8.85 -1.80 2.69
CA ALA A 32 -7.65 -1.33 2.02
C ALA A 32 -7.42 -2.03 0.68
N PRO A 33 -8.14 -1.65 -0.39
CA PRO A 33 -8.04 -2.28 -1.70
C PRO A 33 -6.64 -2.11 -2.27
N SER A 34 -6.02 -3.23 -2.65
CA SER A 34 -4.62 -3.26 -3.14
C SER A 34 -4.46 -3.87 -4.54
N ASP A 35 -5.58 -4.05 -5.22
CA ASP A 35 -5.71 -4.68 -6.53
C ASP A 35 -5.18 -3.82 -7.69
N MET A 36 -5.31 -2.48 -7.62
CA MET A 36 -5.03 -1.52 -8.69
C MET A 36 -5.93 -1.67 -9.92
N MET A 37 -7.20 -2.02 -9.73
CA MET A 37 -8.20 -1.95 -10.80
C MET A 37 -8.73 -0.51 -10.94
N ASP A 38 -9.00 -0.06 -12.16
CA ASP A 38 -9.57 1.27 -12.39
C ASP A 38 -11.01 1.31 -11.84
N GLY A 39 -11.39 2.36 -11.11
CA GLY A 39 -12.76 2.52 -10.58
C GLY A 39 -13.10 1.75 -9.30
N ARG A 40 -12.16 0.97 -8.73
CA ARG A 40 -12.48 0.14 -7.56
C ARG A 40 -12.85 0.92 -6.31
N VAL A 41 -12.32 2.12 -6.11
CA VAL A 41 -12.61 2.88 -4.88
C VAL A 41 -14.07 3.31 -4.92
N GLY A 42 -14.54 3.82 -6.06
CA GLY A 42 -15.93 4.22 -6.27
C GLY A 42 -16.88 3.04 -6.10
N ALA A 43 -16.57 1.91 -6.72
CA ALA A 43 -17.39 0.69 -6.61
C ALA A 43 -17.47 0.17 -5.16
N ILE A 44 -16.35 0.21 -4.41
CA ILE A 44 -16.32 -0.19 -3.00
C ILE A 44 -17.13 0.80 -2.14
N ARG A 45 -16.96 2.11 -2.36
CA ARG A 45 -17.69 3.15 -1.63
C ARG A 45 -19.20 3.01 -1.81
N GLU A 46 -19.65 2.88 -3.05
CA GLU A 46 -21.07 2.68 -3.38
C GLU A 46 -21.64 1.44 -2.68
N ALA A 47 -20.96 0.29 -2.78
CA ALA A 47 -21.45 -0.94 -2.15
C ALA A 47 -21.47 -0.89 -0.61
N LEU A 48 -20.51 -0.19 0.01
CA LEU A 48 -20.52 0.06 1.45
C LEU A 48 -21.70 0.96 1.83
N ASP A 49 -21.98 2.01 1.07
CA ASP A 49 -23.12 2.92 1.30
C ASP A 49 -24.46 2.20 1.17
N GLU A 50 -24.66 1.43 0.10
CA GLU A 50 -25.87 0.61 -0.09
C GLU A 50 -26.07 -0.42 1.04
N SER A 51 -24.99 -0.82 1.69
CA SER A 51 -25.00 -1.75 2.81
C SER A 51 -25.12 -1.09 4.19
N GLN A 52 -25.34 0.23 4.27
CA GLN A 52 -25.41 1.02 5.52
C GLN A 52 -24.10 0.95 6.32
N LEU A 53 -22.97 1.00 5.61
CA LEU A 53 -21.61 0.97 6.14
C LEU A 53 -20.83 2.23 5.75
N GLU A 54 -21.54 3.37 5.69
CA GLU A 54 -21.05 4.68 5.24
C GLU A 54 -19.78 5.11 5.97
N ASN A 55 -19.71 4.79 7.27
CA ASN A 55 -18.60 5.18 8.14
C ASN A 55 -17.35 4.30 8.04
N THR A 56 -17.36 3.26 7.18
CA THR A 56 -16.18 2.41 6.98
C THR A 56 -15.20 3.12 6.04
N PRO A 57 -14.00 3.53 6.50
CA PRO A 57 -13.05 4.23 5.66
C PRO A 57 -12.38 3.31 4.64
N ILE A 58 -11.88 3.92 3.57
CA ILE A 58 -11.13 3.26 2.50
C ILE A 58 -9.69 3.80 2.48
N MET A 59 -8.71 2.94 2.78
CA MET A 59 -7.28 3.20 2.58
C MET A 59 -6.83 2.65 1.25
N SER A 60 -6.89 3.48 0.21
CA SER A 60 -6.55 3.04 -1.14
C SER A 60 -5.05 2.88 -1.33
N TYR A 61 -4.63 1.76 -1.93
CA TYR A 61 -3.28 1.61 -2.48
C TYR A 61 -3.17 2.33 -3.83
N ALA A 62 -3.50 3.62 -3.85
CA ALA A 62 -3.61 4.42 -5.08
C ALA A 62 -2.35 4.39 -5.94
N VAL A 63 -1.18 4.45 -5.29
CA VAL A 63 0.10 4.51 -5.99
C VAL A 63 0.89 3.24 -5.69
N LYS A 64 0.59 2.17 -6.43
CA LYS A 64 1.25 0.88 -6.26
C LYS A 64 2.01 0.45 -7.52
N TYR A 65 3.33 0.43 -7.39
CA TYR A 65 4.23 0.08 -8.46
C TYR A 65 4.43 -1.43 -8.64
N CYS A 66 4.74 -1.85 -9.87
CA CYS A 66 5.18 -3.19 -10.22
C CYS A 66 6.63 -3.42 -9.78
N SER A 67 6.83 -3.57 -8.47
CA SER A 67 8.15 -3.59 -7.85
C SER A 67 8.75 -4.99 -7.68
N ALA A 68 10.08 -5.08 -7.78
CA ALA A 68 10.86 -6.26 -7.44
C ALA A 68 10.98 -6.50 -5.92
N PHE A 69 10.66 -5.51 -5.09
CA PHE A 69 10.77 -5.58 -3.63
C PHE A 69 9.70 -6.48 -2.97
N TYR A 70 8.76 -7.05 -3.73
CA TYR A 70 7.67 -7.88 -3.19
C TYR A 70 8.02 -9.36 -3.03
N GLY A 71 9.22 -9.81 -3.40
CA GLY A 71 9.63 -11.23 -3.38
C GLY A 71 9.29 -11.95 -2.07
N PRO A 72 9.76 -11.48 -0.90
CA PRO A 72 9.51 -12.17 0.37
C PRO A 72 8.02 -12.17 0.77
N PHE A 73 7.24 -11.14 0.41
CA PHE A 73 5.79 -11.15 0.63
C PHE A 73 5.08 -12.19 -0.23
N ARG A 74 5.50 -12.38 -1.49
CA ARG A 74 4.88 -13.38 -2.38
C ARG A 74 5.03 -14.79 -1.84
N GLU A 75 6.19 -15.08 -1.25
CA GLU A 75 6.43 -16.35 -0.56
C GLU A 75 5.54 -16.49 0.69
N ALA A 76 5.52 -15.47 1.56
CA ALA A 76 4.74 -15.49 2.80
C ALA A 76 3.22 -15.57 2.58
N ALA A 77 2.71 -14.90 1.55
CA ALA A 77 1.29 -14.86 1.21
C ALA A 77 0.87 -15.94 0.19
N HIS A 78 1.80 -16.82 -0.21
CA HIS A 78 1.58 -17.81 -1.30
C HIS A 78 0.92 -17.19 -2.55
N SER A 79 1.37 -15.98 -2.93
CA SER A 79 0.70 -15.10 -3.90
C SER A 79 1.53 -14.82 -5.15
N ALA A 80 2.51 -15.69 -5.45
CA ALA A 80 3.23 -15.65 -6.71
C ALA A 80 2.24 -15.77 -7.89
N PRO A 81 2.40 -14.97 -8.97
CA PRO A 81 1.52 -15.08 -10.14
C PRO A 81 1.57 -16.50 -10.71
N GLN A 82 0.40 -17.09 -10.98
CA GLN A 82 0.31 -18.40 -11.62
C GLN A 82 0.58 -18.33 -13.14
N PHE A 83 0.36 -17.16 -13.74
CA PHE A 83 0.74 -16.83 -15.11
C PHE A 83 1.12 -15.34 -15.22
N GLY A 84 1.94 -14.98 -16.20
CA GLY A 84 2.30 -13.60 -16.52
C GLY A 84 3.02 -12.84 -15.41
N ASP A 85 2.89 -11.51 -15.43
CA ASP A 85 3.30 -10.61 -14.36
C ASP A 85 2.16 -9.64 -14.01
N ARG A 86 2.44 -8.65 -13.15
CA ARG A 86 1.43 -7.69 -12.67
C ARG A 86 1.52 -6.33 -13.37
N ARG A 87 2.27 -6.22 -14.48
CA ARG A 87 2.55 -4.95 -15.17
C ARG A 87 1.34 -4.35 -15.86
N THR A 88 0.29 -5.14 -16.09
CA THR A 88 -0.93 -4.67 -16.76
C THR A 88 -1.84 -3.83 -15.86
N TYR A 89 -1.56 -3.78 -14.55
CA TYR A 89 -2.35 -3.02 -13.58
C TYR A 89 -1.52 -2.35 -12.48
N GLN A 90 -0.31 -2.85 -12.18
CA GLN A 90 0.62 -2.14 -11.29
C GLN A 90 1.48 -1.16 -12.10
N MET A 91 1.70 0.03 -11.55
CA MET A 91 2.38 1.12 -12.23
C MET A 91 3.83 0.79 -12.60
N ASP A 92 4.31 1.34 -13.71
CA ASP A 92 5.72 1.23 -14.11
C ASP A 92 6.61 2.02 -13.12
N PRO A 93 7.61 1.38 -12.46
CA PRO A 93 8.59 2.07 -11.61
C PRO A 93 9.28 3.30 -12.22
N ALA A 94 9.35 3.39 -13.55
CA ALA A 94 9.95 4.53 -14.25
C ALA A 94 9.05 5.78 -14.29
N ASN A 95 7.77 5.66 -13.94
CA ASN A 95 6.78 6.71 -14.15
C ASN A 95 6.32 7.38 -12.85
N TRP A 96 6.79 8.61 -12.61
CA TRP A 96 6.32 9.40 -11.47
C TRP A 96 5.04 10.20 -11.76
N ARG A 97 4.76 10.54 -13.02
CA ARG A 97 3.68 11.48 -13.39
C ARG A 97 2.30 10.89 -13.13
N GLU A 98 2.17 9.59 -13.37
CA GLU A 98 0.94 8.84 -13.17
C GLU A 98 0.54 8.76 -11.71
N ALA A 99 1.49 8.80 -10.77
CA ALA A 99 1.19 8.72 -9.33
C ALA A 99 0.19 9.79 -8.86
N ILE A 100 0.30 11.02 -9.38
CA ILE A 100 -0.63 12.09 -9.04
C ILE A 100 -2.00 11.81 -9.65
N ARG A 101 -2.07 11.35 -10.90
CA ARG A 101 -3.33 11.02 -11.56
C ARG A 101 -4.08 9.91 -10.82
N GLU A 102 -3.40 8.82 -10.49
CA GLU A 102 -4.00 7.68 -9.76
C GLU A 102 -4.47 8.11 -8.37
N ALA A 103 -3.66 8.89 -7.65
CA ALA A 103 -4.06 9.42 -6.34
C ALA A 103 -5.29 10.34 -6.42
N THR A 104 -5.33 11.25 -7.40
CA THR A 104 -6.47 12.16 -7.57
C THR A 104 -7.75 11.42 -7.92
N MET A 105 -7.69 10.42 -8.82
CA MET A 105 -8.85 9.62 -9.18
C MET A 105 -9.46 8.91 -7.96
N ASP A 106 -8.62 8.28 -7.15
CA ASP A 106 -9.08 7.62 -5.92
C ASP A 106 -9.69 8.57 -4.90
N ILE A 107 -9.16 9.79 -4.80
CA ILE A 107 -9.71 10.83 -3.93
C ILE A 107 -11.10 11.22 -4.42
N GLU A 108 -11.27 11.44 -5.72
CA GLU A 108 -12.56 11.77 -6.34
C GLU A 108 -13.58 10.64 -6.18
N GLU A 109 -13.11 9.39 -6.19
CA GLU A 109 -13.90 8.18 -5.96
C GLU A 109 -14.25 7.93 -4.48
N GLY A 110 -13.69 8.70 -3.54
CA GLY A 110 -14.05 8.66 -2.12
C GLY A 110 -13.09 7.88 -1.22
N ALA A 111 -11.81 7.77 -1.58
CA ALA A 111 -10.79 7.27 -0.67
C ALA A 111 -10.57 8.24 0.52
N ASP A 112 -10.43 7.70 1.73
CA ASP A 112 -10.17 8.49 2.94
C ASP A 112 -8.67 8.62 3.24
N ILE A 113 -7.88 7.63 2.80
CA ILE A 113 -6.43 7.58 3.00
C ILE A 113 -5.79 7.08 1.71
N ILE A 114 -4.70 7.72 1.29
CA ILE A 114 -3.96 7.36 0.08
C ILE A 114 -2.62 6.72 0.44
N MET A 115 -2.25 5.62 -0.21
CA MET A 115 -1.01 4.90 0.04
C MET A 115 -0.08 4.84 -1.16
N VAL A 116 1.20 5.08 -0.91
CA VAL A 116 2.30 4.77 -1.84
C VAL A 116 2.97 3.44 -1.45
N LYS A 117 3.19 2.57 -2.45
CA LYS A 117 3.84 1.27 -2.27
C LYS A 117 4.73 0.89 -3.48
N PRO A 118 5.99 0.48 -3.27
CA PRO A 118 6.78 0.48 -2.02
C PRO A 118 7.11 1.87 -1.47
N ALA A 119 7.78 1.95 -0.31
CA ALA A 119 8.09 3.23 0.34
C ALA A 119 9.53 3.69 0.10
N LEU A 120 10.54 2.93 0.56
CA LEU A 120 11.94 3.39 0.56
C LEU A 120 12.47 3.79 -0.84
N PRO A 121 12.24 3.03 -1.92
CA PRO A 121 12.69 3.44 -3.26
C PRO A 121 11.81 4.52 -3.92
N TYR A 122 10.75 4.98 -3.26
CA TYR A 122 9.74 5.89 -3.80
C TYR A 122 9.46 7.07 -2.85
N LEU A 123 10.43 7.46 -2.02
CA LEU A 123 10.30 8.61 -1.11
C LEU A 123 10.04 9.92 -1.88
N ASP A 124 10.55 10.04 -3.10
CA ASP A 124 10.27 11.15 -4.00
C ASP A 124 8.81 11.18 -4.46
N ILE A 125 8.20 10.02 -4.68
CA ILE A 125 6.78 9.91 -5.01
C ILE A 125 5.91 10.28 -3.80
N ILE A 126 6.25 9.79 -2.61
CA ILE A 126 5.57 10.15 -1.35
C ILE A 126 5.57 11.68 -1.19
N SER A 127 6.73 12.31 -1.35
CA SER A 127 6.84 13.78 -1.27
C SER A 127 5.99 14.49 -2.30
N ARG A 128 6.04 14.08 -3.57
CA ARG A 128 5.26 14.71 -4.65
C ARG A 128 3.76 14.58 -4.44
N VAL A 129 3.29 13.38 -4.07
CA VAL A 129 1.87 13.18 -3.79
C VAL A 129 1.46 14.05 -2.59
N ARG A 130 2.30 14.15 -1.55
CA ARG A 130 2.00 14.92 -0.34
C ARG A 130 1.86 16.41 -0.62
N ASP A 131 2.59 16.92 -1.60
CA ASP A 131 2.51 18.33 -2.03
C ASP A 131 1.19 18.65 -2.76
N GLU A 132 0.51 17.64 -3.32
CA GLU A 132 -0.71 17.80 -4.14
C GLU A 132 -2.00 17.37 -3.41
N ILE A 133 -1.90 16.65 -2.29
CA ILE A 133 -3.07 16.12 -1.57
C ILE A 133 -3.12 16.54 -0.09
N ASP A 134 -4.34 16.67 0.41
CA ASP A 134 -4.62 17.02 1.82
C ASP A 134 -5.05 15.85 2.70
N LEU A 135 -5.35 14.68 2.11
CA LEU A 135 -5.73 13.49 2.86
C LEU A 135 -4.55 12.90 3.66
N PRO A 136 -4.82 12.12 4.73
CA PRO A 136 -3.81 11.33 5.38
C PRO A 136 -3.06 10.44 4.39
N MET A 137 -1.73 10.42 4.52
CA MET A 137 -0.87 9.65 3.62
C MET A 137 -0.30 8.42 4.32
N ALA A 138 -0.53 7.25 3.73
CA ALA A 138 0.12 6.01 4.13
C ALA A 138 1.30 5.68 3.21
N ALA A 139 2.30 4.98 3.75
CA ALA A 139 3.39 4.41 2.97
C ALA A 139 3.71 3.00 3.46
N TYR A 140 3.98 2.08 2.52
CA TYR A 140 4.30 0.70 2.86
C TYR A 140 5.80 0.44 2.76
N ASN A 141 6.46 0.29 3.91
CA ASN A 141 7.82 -0.27 3.99
C ASN A 141 7.77 -1.79 3.78
N VAL A 142 8.01 -2.22 2.53
CA VAL A 142 7.62 -3.55 2.07
C VAL A 142 8.59 -4.65 2.48
N SER A 143 8.22 -5.90 2.16
CA SER A 143 8.92 -7.11 2.60
C SER A 143 10.37 -7.18 2.14
N GLY A 144 10.68 -6.71 0.93
CA GLY A 144 12.04 -6.69 0.41
C GLY A 144 12.91 -5.67 1.15
N GLU A 145 12.36 -4.49 1.47
CA GLU A 145 13.03 -3.47 2.26
C GLU A 145 13.36 -4.01 3.66
N TYR A 146 12.40 -4.69 4.30
CA TYR A 146 12.60 -5.39 5.57
C TYR A 146 13.70 -6.46 5.49
N ALA A 147 13.59 -7.35 4.51
CA ALA A 147 14.50 -8.48 4.35
C ALA A 147 15.94 -8.03 4.05
N MET A 148 16.13 -6.94 3.29
CA MET A 148 17.44 -6.36 3.02
C MET A 148 18.15 -5.92 4.30
N VAL A 149 17.45 -5.22 5.18
CA VAL A 149 18.01 -4.79 6.47
C VAL A 149 18.33 -6.00 7.36
N LYS A 150 17.40 -6.96 7.48
CA LYS A 150 17.64 -8.16 8.29
C LYS A 150 18.78 -9.03 7.77
N ALA A 151 18.93 -9.15 6.46
CA ALA A 151 20.01 -9.90 5.85
C ALA A 151 21.38 -9.24 6.11
N ALA A 152 21.49 -7.92 5.90
CA ALA A 152 22.72 -7.17 6.12
C ALA A 152 23.10 -7.11 7.62
N GLU A 153 22.13 -6.98 8.52
CA GLU A 153 22.33 -7.09 9.98
C GLU A 153 22.89 -8.47 10.36
N LYS A 154 22.29 -9.55 9.84
CA LYS A 154 22.75 -10.93 10.11
C LYS A 154 24.20 -11.17 9.66
N MET A 155 24.64 -10.49 8.61
CA MET A 155 26.02 -10.54 8.13
C MET A 155 26.98 -9.61 8.88
N GLY A 156 26.47 -8.81 9.83
CA GLY A 156 27.26 -7.84 10.60
C GLY A 156 27.71 -6.63 9.79
N TRP A 157 27.08 -6.35 8.65
CA TRP A 157 27.47 -5.23 7.77
C TRP A 157 26.91 -3.89 8.25
N ILE A 158 25.75 -3.92 8.91
CA ILE A 158 25.05 -2.74 9.41
C ILE A 158 24.51 -2.98 10.82
N ASP A 159 24.31 -1.87 11.54
CA ASP A 159 23.48 -1.85 12.74
C ASP A 159 22.00 -1.81 12.31
N GLY A 160 21.34 -2.98 12.34
CA GLY A 160 19.99 -3.14 11.81
C GLY A 160 18.96 -2.26 12.51
N GLY A 161 19.08 -2.07 13.83
CA GLY A 161 18.20 -1.21 14.61
C GLY A 161 18.29 0.26 14.20
N LYS A 162 19.51 0.77 13.99
CA LYS A 162 19.70 2.16 13.52
C LYS A 162 19.20 2.36 12.10
N VAL A 163 19.57 1.47 11.18
CA VAL A 163 19.15 1.58 9.76
C VAL A 163 17.64 1.47 9.62
N MET A 164 16.99 0.59 10.39
CA MET A 164 15.54 0.49 10.48
C MET A 164 14.91 1.83 10.89
N MET A 165 15.35 2.42 12.01
CA MET A 165 14.77 3.68 12.49
C MET A 165 15.04 4.85 11.55
N GLU A 166 16.21 4.91 10.92
CA GLU A 166 16.54 5.91 9.91
C GLU A 166 15.63 5.77 8.67
N THR A 167 15.37 4.53 8.24
CA THR A 167 14.44 4.23 7.14
C THR A 167 13.03 4.73 7.45
N LEU A 168 12.49 4.41 8.63
CA LEU A 168 11.16 4.87 9.04
C LEU A 168 11.10 6.40 9.19
N THR A 169 12.18 7.01 9.67
CA THR A 169 12.31 8.48 9.75
C THR A 169 12.30 9.11 8.35
N ALA A 170 12.99 8.50 7.38
CA ALA A 170 13.00 8.98 6.00
C ALA A 170 11.59 8.93 5.37
N ILE A 171 10.84 7.86 5.61
CA ILE A 171 9.45 7.71 5.16
C ILE A 171 8.55 8.77 5.80
N ARG A 172 8.67 9.00 7.12
CA ARG A 172 7.92 10.06 7.80
C ARG A 172 8.28 11.45 7.27
N ARG A 173 9.58 11.72 7.08
CA ARG A 173 10.08 12.99 6.53
C ARG A 173 9.58 13.25 5.10
N ALA A 174 9.41 12.20 4.30
CA ALA A 174 8.89 12.33 2.95
C ALA A 174 7.41 12.72 2.89
N GLY A 175 6.66 12.63 3.99
CA GLY A 175 5.27 13.09 4.04
C GLY A 175 4.25 12.05 4.50
N ALA A 176 4.65 10.80 4.74
CA ALA A 176 3.74 9.78 5.21
C ALA A 176 3.31 10.02 6.67
N ASP A 177 2.02 9.97 6.95
CA ASP A 177 1.41 10.01 8.28
C ASP A 177 1.33 8.63 8.92
N ILE A 178 1.10 7.61 8.10
CA ILE A 178 0.97 6.21 8.51
C ILE A 178 2.04 5.39 7.80
N ILE A 179 2.80 4.59 8.55
CA ILE A 179 3.81 3.69 7.97
C ILE A 179 3.40 2.24 8.24
N MET A 180 3.03 1.52 7.17
CA MET A 180 2.86 0.08 7.24
C MET A 180 4.23 -0.59 7.14
N THR A 181 4.67 -1.22 8.23
CA THR A 181 6.00 -1.84 8.30
C THR A 181 6.00 -3.12 9.12
N TYR A 182 6.80 -4.10 8.70
CA TYR A 182 7.09 -5.31 9.47
C TYR A 182 7.95 -5.03 10.71
N PHE A 183 8.58 -3.84 10.77
CA PHE A 183 9.36 -3.40 11.92
C PHE A 183 8.53 -2.78 13.05
N ALA A 184 7.21 -2.69 12.92
CA ALA A 184 6.36 -1.89 13.82
C ALA A 184 6.59 -2.21 15.31
N LEU A 185 6.64 -3.49 15.67
CA LEU A 185 6.89 -3.92 17.05
C LEU A 185 8.31 -3.61 17.54
N GLU A 186 9.31 -3.69 16.66
CA GLU A 186 10.71 -3.37 17.00
C GLU A 186 10.88 -1.85 17.19
N ALA A 187 10.36 -1.06 16.25
CA ALA A 187 10.36 0.39 16.33
C ALA A 187 9.64 0.91 17.58
N ALA A 188 8.46 0.36 17.90
CA ALA A 188 7.70 0.74 19.10
C ALA A 188 8.51 0.52 20.40
N ARG A 189 9.28 -0.56 20.49
CA ARG A 189 10.15 -0.82 21.66
C ARG A 189 11.27 0.20 21.77
N ILE A 190 11.86 0.63 20.66
CA ILE A 190 12.92 1.64 20.64
C ILE A 190 12.34 3.00 21.04
N LEU A 191 11.22 3.40 20.44
CA LEU A 191 10.57 4.68 20.71
C LEU A 191 10.14 4.82 22.17
N ARG A 192 9.63 3.74 22.79
CA ARG A 192 9.28 3.76 24.21
C ARG A 192 10.50 3.99 25.10
N LYS A 193 11.63 3.33 24.83
CA LYS A 193 12.86 3.50 25.62
C LYS A 193 13.47 4.91 25.49
N ALA A 194 13.21 5.61 24.39
CA ALA A 194 13.70 6.98 24.19
C ALA A 194 12.86 8.03 24.94
N GLN A 195 11.71 7.63 25.49
CA GLN A 195 10.82 8.50 26.29
C GLN A 195 11.09 8.38 27.80
N ASP A 196 11.87 7.36 28.21
CA ASP A 196 12.34 7.14 29.59
C ASP A 196 13.70 7.82 29.81
#